data_AF-A0A6S7JFY3-F1
#
_entry.id   AF-A0A6S7JFY3-F1
#
_cell.length_a   1.000
_cell.length_b   1.000
_cell.length_c   1.000
_cell.angle_alpha   90.00
_cell.angle_beta   90.00
_cell.angle_gamma   90.00
#
_symmetry.space_group_name_H-M   'P 1'
#
loop_
_entity.id
_entity.type
_entity.pdbx_description
1 polymer ?
#
loop_
_entity_poly.entity_id
_entity_poly.type
_entity_poly.pdbx_seq_one_letter_code
_entity_poly.pdbx_strand_id
1 'polypeptide(L)'
;MLVRCKDTRKTTEPAASNESAATVPFQVEEVDYQLPLVEQNLMRANAITYVTGYLLRKCLQKHNCQVCSKVLSNQNELDSSDKLFCYFKAYDNKKGLYGGLTVPTTSLVQYVTNVEDQFIKAFPNKMSQTGIGKSLVDALPKLQVSE
;
A
#
# COMPACT_ATOMS: atom_id res chain seq x y z
N MET A 1 10.44 9.93 -16.05
CA MET A 1 11.86 10.32 -15.97
C MET A 1 12.62 9.11 -15.44
N LEU A 2 13.26 8.34 -16.33
CA LEU A 2 13.94 7.08 -16.01
C LEU A 2 15.44 7.37 -15.84
N VAL A 3 15.98 7.15 -14.64
CA VAL A 3 17.42 7.28 -14.39
C VAL A 3 18.13 6.06 -14.99
N ARG A 4 18.83 6.27 -16.11
CA ARG A 4 19.73 5.28 -16.71
C ARG A 4 21.03 5.24 -15.89
N CYS A 5 21.21 4.18 -15.11
CA CYS A 5 22.50 3.88 -14.49
C CYS A 5 23.47 3.40 -15.59
N LYS A 6 24.53 4.17 -15.86
CA LYS A 6 25.58 3.77 -16.82
C LYS A 6 26.59 2.89 -16.09
N ASP A 7 26.56 1.59 -16.38
CA ASP A 7 27.57 0.63 -15.93
C ASP A 7 28.81 0.77 -16.84
N THR A 8 29.86 1.43 -16.37
CA THR A 8 31.17 1.45 -17.04
C THR A 8 32.16 0.63 -16.25
N ARG A 9 32.13 -0.68 -16.44
CA ARG A 9 33.26 -1.56 -16.11
C ARG A 9 33.98 -1.92 -17.40
N LYS A 10 35.13 -1.29 -17.63
CA LYS A 10 36.16 -1.79 -18.54
C LYS A 10 37.34 -2.27 -17.70
N THR A 11 37.61 -3.56 -17.79
CA THR A 11 38.70 -4.29 -17.18
C THR A 11 39.99 -4.02 -17.95
N THR A 12 41.01 -3.46 -17.30
CA THR A 12 42.41 -3.65 -17.69
C THR A 12 43.32 -3.43 -16.48
N GLU A 13 44.17 -4.42 -16.20
CA GLU A 13 45.17 -4.51 -15.12
C GLU A 13 46.47 -3.71 -15.45
N PRO A 14 47.44 -3.55 -14.51
CA PRO A 14 47.84 -2.24 -13.99
C PRO A 14 49.17 -1.71 -14.53
N ALA A 15 49.35 -0.38 -14.48
CA ALA A 15 50.66 0.26 -14.53
C ALA A 15 50.90 0.96 -13.18
N ALA A 16 52.02 0.61 -12.53
CA ALA A 16 52.41 1.14 -11.24
C ALA A 16 52.83 2.62 -11.36
N SER A 17 52.14 3.49 -10.63
CA SER A 17 52.62 4.83 -10.30
C SER A 17 52.18 5.17 -8.88
N ASN A 18 53.16 5.57 -8.07
CA ASN A 18 53.01 5.97 -6.68
C ASN A 18 51.99 7.10 -6.54
N GLU A 19 50.82 6.81 -5.96
CA GLU A 19 49.91 7.82 -5.42
C GLU A 19 49.69 7.50 -3.94
N SER A 20 50.02 8.45 -3.08
CA SER A 20 49.66 8.37 -1.67
C SER A 20 48.14 8.23 -1.61
N ALA A 21 47.68 7.13 -1.01
CA ALA A 21 46.27 6.88 -0.79
C ALA A 21 45.73 7.93 0.19
N ALA A 22 45.38 9.11 -0.32
CA ALA A 22 44.54 10.05 0.37
C ALA A 22 43.21 9.31 0.60
N THR A 23 42.98 8.88 1.83
CA THR A 23 41.68 8.37 2.27
C THR A 23 40.68 9.50 2.10
N VAL A 24 40.00 9.53 0.96
CA VAL A 24 38.83 10.39 0.78
C VAL A 24 37.81 9.89 1.80
N PRO A 25 37.45 10.68 2.82
CA PRO A 25 36.48 10.24 3.81
C PRO A 25 35.16 9.94 3.08
N PHE A 26 34.64 8.74 3.28
CA PHE A 26 33.33 8.35 2.80
C PHE A 26 32.30 9.27 3.46
N GLN A 27 31.78 10.22 2.70
CA GLN A 27 30.68 11.09 3.14
C GLN A 27 29.40 10.27 3.05
N VAL A 28 28.93 9.77 4.19
CA VAL A 28 27.56 9.25 4.28
C VAL A 28 26.66 10.48 4.23
N GLU A 29 26.02 10.73 3.09
CA GLU A 29 24.91 11.68 3.06
C GLU A 29 23.80 11.10 3.96
N GLU A 30 23.52 11.81 5.06
CA GLU A 30 22.32 11.55 5.87
C GLU A 30 21.12 11.98 5.04
N VAL A 31 20.61 11.05 4.23
CA VAL A 31 19.34 11.23 3.54
C VAL A 31 18.24 11.08 4.57
N ASP A 32 17.50 12.16 4.82
CA ASP A 32 16.28 12.10 5.63
C ASP A 32 15.21 11.33 4.85
N TYR A 33 14.97 10.08 5.25
CA TYR A 33 13.94 9.22 4.67
C TYR A 33 12.54 9.55 5.20
N GLN A 34 12.39 10.57 6.05
CA GLN A 34 11.07 11.04 6.48
C GLN A 34 10.39 11.76 5.32
N LEU A 35 9.50 11.02 4.65
CA LEU A 35 8.67 11.61 3.61
C LEU A 35 7.74 12.68 4.19
N PRO A 36 7.43 13.75 3.45
CA PRO A 36 6.43 14.74 3.85
C PRO A 36 5.10 14.08 4.24
N LEU A 37 4.36 14.68 5.18
CA LEU A 37 3.06 14.18 5.64
C LEU A 37 2.07 13.89 4.49
N VAL A 38 2.13 14.69 3.42
CA VAL A 38 1.30 14.51 2.22
C VAL A 38 1.60 13.17 1.53
N GLU A 39 2.88 12.81 1.40
CA GLU A 39 3.30 11.56 0.77
C GLU A 39 3.00 10.35 1.66
N GLN A 40 3.17 10.48 2.97
CA GLN A 40 2.78 9.45 3.93
C GLN A 40 1.27 9.15 3.85
N ASN A 41 0.44 10.19 3.77
CA ASN A 41 -1.01 10.06 3.61
C ASN A 41 -1.37 9.40 2.28
N LEU A 42 -0.68 9.76 1.19
CA LEU A 42 -0.89 9.14 -0.11
C LEU A 42 -0.52 7.64 -0.10
N MET A 43 0.61 7.29 0.51
CA MET A 43 1.03 5.88 0.67
C MET A 43 0.02 5.10 1.50
N ARG A 44 -0.45 5.66 2.62
CA ARG A 44 -1.48 5.03 3.46
C ARG A 44 -2.77 4.82 2.68
N ALA A 45 -3.25 5.82 1.94
CA ALA A 45 -4.46 5.72 1.12
C ALA A 45 -4.35 4.60 0.06
N ASN A 46 -3.20 4.53 -0.63
CA ASN A 46 -2.91 3.47 -1.60
C ASN A 46 -2.90 2.07 -0.93
N ALA A 47 -2.27 1.96 0.25
CA ALA A 47 -2.19 0.70 1.00
C ALA A 47 -3.58 0.23 1.47
N ILE A 48 -4.38 1.13 2.05
CA ILE A 48 -5.76 0.81 2.47
C ILE A 48 -6.59 0.37 1.27
N THR A 49 -6.49 1.05 0.14
CA THR A 49 -7.24 0.69 -1.08
C THR A 49 -6.89 -0.72 -1.54
N TYR A 50 -5.60 -1.08 -1.54
CA TYR A 50 -5.15 -2.43 -1.88
C TYR A 50 -5.69 -3.49 -0.90
N VAL A 51 -5.55 -3.25 0.40
CA VAL A 51 -6.07 -4.15 1.45
C VAL A 51 -7.58 -4.32 1.30
N THR A 52 -8.30 -3.25 1.01
CA THR A 52 -9.75 -3.27 0.78
C THR A 52 -10.12 -4.14 -0.42
N GLY A 53 -9.38 -4.03 -1.53
CA GLY A 53 -9.57 -4.91 -2.70
C GLY A 53 -9.35 -6.39 -2.37
N TYR A 54 -8.38 -6.70 -1.51
CA TYR A 54 -8.17 -8.07 -1.01
C TYR A 54 -9.32 -8.56 -0.12
N LEU A 55 -9.77 -7.73 0.82
CA LEU A 55 -10.92 -8.05 1.68
C LEU A 55 -12.19 -8.28 0.86
N LEU A 56 -12.42 -7.44 -0.16
CA LEU A 56 -13.52 -7.60 -1.11
C LEU A 56 -13.45 -8.95 -1.82
N ARG A 57 -12.29 -9.31 -2.38
CA ARG A 57 -12.11 -10.61 -3.03
C ARG A 57 -12.43 -11.77 -2.08
N LYS A 58 -11.97 -11.70 -0.83
CA LYS A 58 -12.27 -12.72 0.19
C LYS A 58 -13.75 -12.75 0.57
N CYS A 59 -14.40 -11.59 0.63
CA CYS A 59 -15.83 -11.48 0.89
C CYS A 59 -16.62 -12.16 -0.23
N LEU A 60 -16.34 -11.84 -1.49
CA LEU A 60 -17.03 -12.40 -2.66
C LEU A 60 -16.80 -13.92 -2.83
N GLN A 61 -15.66 -14.45 -2.36
CA GLN A 61 -15.42 -15.90 -2.29
C GLN A 61 -16.37 -16.62 -1.32
N LYS A 62 -16.81 -15.94 -0.25
CA LYS A 62 -17.75 -16.49 0.74
C LYS A 62 -19.21 -16.13 0.43
N HIS A 63 -19.43 -14.93 -0.09
CA HIS A 63 -20.74 -14.34 -0.34
C HIS A 63 -20.85 -14.00 -1.83
N ASN A 64 -21.16 -15.00 -2.65
CA ASN A 64 -21.32 -14.84 -4.10
C ASN A 64 -22.68 -14.24 -4.49
N CYS A 65 -23.15 -13.25 -3.73
CA CYS A 65 -24.45 -12.64 -3.94
C CYS A 65 -24.33 -11.47 -4.94
N GLN A 66 -25.26 -11.36 -5.91
CA GLN A 66 -25.21 -10.27 -6.91
C GLN A 66 -25.24 -8.88 -6.28
N VAL A 67 -25.96 -8.72 -5.16
CA VAL A 67 -26.01 -7.48 -4.38
C VAL A 67 -24.62 -7.12 -3.85
N CYS A 68 -23.94 -8.09 -3.24
CA CYS A 68 -22.58 -7.97 -2.70
C CYS A 68 -21.60 -7.53 -3.80
N SER A 69 -21.70 -8.14 -4.97
CA SER A 69 -20.85 -7.79 -6.11
C SER A 69 -21.09 -6.36 -6.59
N LYS A 70 -22.35 -5.94 -6.74
CA LYS A 70 -22.71 -4.61 -7.24
C LYS A 70 -22.43 -3.47 -6.25
N VAL A 71 -22.71 -3.68 -4.97
CA VAL A 71 -22.58 -2.60 -3.97
C VAL A 71 -21.14 -2.39 -3.53
N LEU A 72 -20.33 -3.45 -3.54
CA LEU A 72 -18.97 -3.41 -2.99
C LEU A 72 -17.87 -3.24 -4.04
N SER A 73 -18.17 -3.51 -5.31
CA SER A 73 -17.19 -3.45 -6.40
C SER A 73 -17.49 -2.29 -7.34
N ASN A 74 -16.50 -1.48 -7.66
CA ASN A 74 -16.58 -0.54 -8.75
C ASN A 74 -15.89 -1.15 -9.98
N GLN A 75 -16.58 -1.24 -11.11
CA GLN A 75 -15.98 -1.75 -12.35
C GLN A 75 -15.17 -0.68 -13.10
N ASN A 76 -15.27 0.59 -12.69
CA ASN A 76 -14.69 1.71 -13.43
C ASN A 76 -13.53 2.39 -12.69
N GLU A 77 -12.40 2.43 -13.41
CA GLU A 77 -11.25 3.34 -13.38
C GLU A 77 -10.26 3.31 -12.18
N LEU A 78 -9.03 2.93 -12.57
CA LEU A 78 -7.77 3.01 -11.81
C LEU A 78 -7.01 4.33 -12.07
N ASP A 79 -7.62 5.29 -12.77
CA ASP A 79 -6.92 6.45 -13.34
C ASP A 79 -6.65 7.60 -12.35
N SER A 80 -6.99 7.41 -11.07
CA SER A 80 -6.75 8.41 -10.03
C SER A 80 -5.39 8.18 -9.33
N SER A 81 -4.67 9.27 -9.01
CA SER A 81 -3.30 9.23 -8.47
C SER A 81 -3.18 8.53 -7.10
N ASP A 82 -4.27 8.45 -6.35
CA ASP A 82 -4.44 7.69 -5.10
C ASP A 82 -4.52 6.16 -5.31
N LYS A 83 -4.48 5.71 -6.57
CA LYS A 83 -4.46 4.31 -6.99
C LYS A 83 -3.22 3.98 -7.82
N LEU A 84 -2.18 4.81 -7.77
CA LEU A 84 -0.99 4.62 -8.61
C LEU A 84 -0.14 3.41 -8.16
N PHE A 85 0.06 3.22 -6.85
CA PHE A 85 0.63 1.96 -6.33
C PHE A 85 -0.22 0.78 -6.80
N CYS A 86 -1.53 1.03 -6.84
CA CYS A 86 -2.49 0.05 -7.23
C CYS A 86 -2.31 -0.42 -8.68
N TYR A 87 -2.18 0.55 -9.56
CA TYR A 87 -1.88 0.36 -10.96
C TYR A 87 -0.56 -0.44 -11.18
N PHE A 88 0.52 -0.12 -10.47
CA PHE A 88 1.84 -0.74 -10.71
C PHE A 88 1.94 -2.22 -10.30
N LYS A 89 1.11 -2.67 -9.36
CA LYS A 89 1.10 -4.06 -8.90
C LYS A 89 0.09 -4.91 -9.68
N ALA A 90 -0.73 -4.30 -10.55
CA ALA A 90 -1.52 -4.97 -11.56
C ALA A 90 -0.61 -5.42 -12.72
N TYR A 91 0.22 -6.44 -12.51
CA TYR A 91 1.10 -6.99 -13.55
C TYR A 91 0.36 -7.58 -14.77
N ASP A 92 -0.98 -7.65 -14.75
CA ASP A 92 -1.83 -8.15 -15.83
C ASP A 92 -2.76 -7.02 -16.30
N ASN A 93 -2.72 -6.67 -17.59
CA ASN A 93 -3.37 -5.49 -18.19
C ASN A 93 -4.90 -5.66 -18.39
N LYS A 94 -5.56 -6.51 -17.61
CA LYS A 94 -7.00 -6.73 -17.72
C LYS A 94 -7.74 -5.57 -17.06
N LYS A 95 -8.50 -4.81 -17.86
CA LYS A 95 -9.30 -3.67 -17.40
C LYS A 95 -10.19 -4.09 -16.21
N GLY A 96 -10.19 -3.26 -15.16
CA GLY A 96 -11.00 -3.48 -13.96
C GLY A 96 -10.43 -4.48 -12.93
N LEU A 97 -9.27 -5.09 -13.21
CA LEU A 97 -8.55 -5.96 -12.29
C LEU A 97 -7.21 -5.34 -11.91
N TYR A 98 -6.89 -5.40 -10.62
CA TYR A 98 -5.57 -5.09 -10.12
C TYR A 98 -4.97 -6.35 -9.50
N GLY A 99 -4.06 -7.01 -10.23
CA GLY A 99 -3.32 -8.15 -9.68
C GLY A 99 -4.26 -9.30 -9.29
N GLY A 100 -5.39 -9.42 -9.98
CA GLY A 100 -6.48 -10.35 -9.64
C GLY A 100 -7.40 -9.88 -8.51
N LEU A 101 -7.29 -8.63 -8.05
CA LEU A 101 -8.20 -7.97 -7.12
C LEU A 101 -9.17 -7.07 -7.86
N THR A 102 -10.38 -6.93 -7.32
CA THR A 102 -11.41 -6.03 -7.83
C THR A 102 -11.25 -4.66 -7.19
N VAL A 103 -11.50 -3.59 -7.94
CA VAL A 103 -11.45 -2.22 -7.41
C VAL A 103 -12.63 -2.04 -6.44
N PRO A 104 -12.39 -1.74 -5.16
CA PRO A 104 -13.45 -1.52 -4.19
C PRO A 104 -14.16 -0.19 -4.45
N THR A 105 -15.42 -0.07 -4.03
CA THR A 105 -16.12 1.22 -4.00
C THR A 105 -15.51 2.16 -2.97
N THR A 106 -15.63 3.47 -3.21
CA THR A 106 -15.14 4.50 -2.27
C THR A 106 -15.75 4.33 -0.89
N SER A 107 -17.04 3.98 -0.80
CA SER A 107 -17.72 3.74 0.47
C SER A 107 -17.11 2.57 1.25
N LEU A 108 -16.71 1.50 0.56
CA LEU A 108 -16.04 0.37 1.21
C LEU A 108 -14.63 0.74 1.68
N VAL A 109 -13.89 1.51 0.89
CA VAL A 109 -12.57 2.03 1.29
C VAL A 109 -12.71 2.91 2.53
N GLN A 110 -13.66 3.85 2.54
CA GLN A 110 -13.94 4.73 3.69
C GLN A 110 -14.30 3.93 4.95
N TYR A 111 -15.11 2.88 4.79
CA TYR A 111 -15.43 1.98 5.90
C TYR A 111 -14.18 1.31 6.47
N VAL A 112 -13.31 0.76 5.63
CA VAL A 112 -12.05 0.12 6.07
C VAL A 112 -11.10 1.14 6.71
N THR A 113 -11.01 2.37 6.17
CA THR A 113 -10.24 3.46 6.80
C THR A 113 -10.74 3.76 8.20
N ASN A 114 -12.05 3.88 8.40
CA ASN A 114 -12.63 4.12 9.73
C ASN A 114 -12.33 2.96 10.70
N VAL A 115 -12.41 1.72 10.23
CA VAL A 115 -12.03 0.53 11.02
C VAL A 115 -10.55 0.59 11.43
N GLU A 116 -9.65 0.93 10.51
CA GLU A 116 -8.22 1.09 10.78
C GLU A 116 -7.96 2.20 11.81
N ASP A 117 -8.59 3.36 11.64
CA ASP A 117 -8.42 4.49 12.56
C ASP A 117 -8.88 4.15 13.98
N GLN A 118 -9.99 3.42 14.11
CA GLN A 118 -10.45 2.95 15.41
C GLN A 118 -9.50 1.92 16.00
N PHE A 119 -8.98 1.00 15.18
CA PHE A 119 -7.98 0.05 15.61
C PHE A 119 -6.72 0.77 16.13
N ILE A 120 -6.14 1.68 15.36
CA ILE A 120 -4.93 2.42 15.74
C ILE A 120 -5.14 3.22 17.04
N LYS A 121 -6.32 3.83 17.23
CA LYS A 121 -6.66 4.58 18.46
C LYS A 121 -6.87 3.66 19.67
N ALA A 122 -7.54 2.53 19.48
CA ALA A 122 -7.92 1.64 20.58
C ALA A 122 -6.80 0.68 20.99
N PHE A 123 -5.98 0.24 20.03
CA PHE A 123 -5.01 -0.84 20.21
C PHE A 123 -3.98 -0.57 21.33
N PRO A 124 -3.33 0.61 21.42
CA PRO A 124 -2.34 0.88 22.47
C PRO A 124 -2.93 0.75 23.89
N ASN A 125 -4.21 1.09 24.06
CA ASN A 125 -4.88 1.03 25.36
C ASN A 125 -5.39 -0.37 25.72
N LYS A 126 -5.54 -1.25 24.73
CA LYS A 126 -6.09 -2.60 24.89
C LYS A 126 -5.04 -3.70 24.72
N MET A 127 -3.82 -3.38 24.30
CA MET A 127 -2.78 -4.36 23.91
C MET A 127 -2.44 -5.40 24.98
N SER A 128 -2.53 -5.03 26.26
CA SER A 128 -2.23 -5.90 27.40
C SER A 128 -3.43 -6.68 27.94
N GLN A 129 -4.63 -6.50 27.36
CA GLN A 129 -5.85 -7.14 27.83
C GLN A 129 -5.99 -8.56 27.27
N THR A 130 -6.36 -9.50 28.12
CA THR A 130 -6.77 -10.85 27.69
C THR A 130 -8.02 -10.76 26.83
N GLY A 131 -8.04 -11.45 25.68
CA GLY A 131 -9.20 -11.42 24.77
C GLY A 131 -9.30 -10.15 23.90
N ILE A 132 -8.19 -9.43 23.68
CA ILE A 132 -8.13 -8.21 22.87
C ILE A 132 -8.83 -8.33 21.51
N GLY A 133 -8.68 -9.45 20.80
CA GLY A 133 -9.28 -9.64 19.49
C GLY A 133 -10.80 -9.49 19.51
N LYS A 134 -11.47 -10.08 20.51
CA LYS A 134 -12.93 -9.96 20.68
C LYS A 134 -13.32 -8.53 21.07
N SER A 135 -12.61 -7.94 22.03
CA SER A 135 -12.83 -6.56 22.48
C SER A 135 -12.65 -5.51 21.38
N LEU A 136 -11.77 -5.77 20.41
CA LEU A 136 -11.58 -4.91 19.24
C LEU A 136 -12.71 -5.12 18.23
N VAL A 137 -13.03 -6.37 17.89
CA VAL A 137 -14.11 -6.69 16.93
C VAL A 137 -15.46 -6.15 17.41
N ASP A 138 -15.77 -6.30 18.69
CA ASP A 138 -17.03 -5.82 19.30
C ASP A 138 -17.13 -4.28 19.26
N ALA A 139 -15.99 -3.58 19.18
CA ALA A 139 -15.94 -2.12 19.09
C ALA A 139 -16.02 -1.60 17.64
N LEU A 140 -15.91 -2.46 16.63
CA LEU A 140 -15.90 -2.03 15.24
C LEU A 140 -17.31 -1.62 14.77
N PRO A 141 -17.41 -0.58 13.93
CA PRO A 141 -18.68 -0.19 13.32
C PRO A 141 -19.17 -1.33 12.40
N LYS A 142 -20.48 -1.59 12.40
CA LYS A 142 -21.07 -2.51 11.44
C LYS A 142 -21.08 -1.86 10.05
N LEU A 143 -20.74 -2.64 9.02
CA LEU A 143 -20.87 -2.19 7.64
C LEU A 143 -22.35 -1.92 7.34
N GLN A 144 -22.67 -0.66 7.05
CA GLN A 144 -23.99 -0.29 6.54
C GLN A 144 -23.94 -0.28 5.02
N VAL A 145 -24.75 -1.14 4.41
CA VAL A 145 -24.86 -1.28 2.96
C VAL A 145 -26.20 -0.67 2.58
N SER A 146 -26.19 0.54 2.01
CA SER A 146 -27.39 1.20 1.51
C SER A 146 -27.84 0.52 0.22
N GLU A 147 -29.13 0.16 0.14
CA GLU A 147 -29.78 -0.41 -1.06
C GLU A 147 -29.94 0.60 -2.20
#